data_AF-A0A4V4LIG2-F1
#
_entry.id   AF-A0A4V4LIG2-F1
#
_cell.length_a   1.000
_cell.length_b   1.000
_cell.length_c   1.000
_cell.angle_alpha   90.00
_cell.angle_beta   90.00
_cell.angle_gamma   90.00
#
_symmetry.space_group_name_H-M   'P 1'
#
loop_
_entity.id
_entity.type
_entity.pdbx_description
1 polymer ?
#
loop_
_entity_poly.entity_id
_entity_poly.type
_entity_poly.pdbx_seq_one_letter_code
_entity_poly.pdbx_strand_id
1 'polypeptide(L)'
;MAYLSLRQHDVPNPLDTQGSISLLGQMIVLNNIFKQVNQLNVKAAQDQDNTPRTVDVQELTIQLDAWEASLPDYMRDSPSNLAHYAAQGLGRIFAAVYLGIYHYGQLLMYQFLHHDASNNPTTSHFSQRCKTFAEKLCSMVYAALDTPGCDVLYNMVGHILVIASTVQIHTLLFADNSDEIAAAR
;
A
#
# COMPACT_ATOMS: atom_id res chain seq x y z
N MET A 1 34.93 16.84 47.84
CA MET A 1 34.05 15.73 47.43
C MET A 1 32.61 16.13 47.75
N ALA A 2 31.92 16.77 46.81
CA ALA A 2 30.50 17.10 46.92
C ALA A 2 29.84 16.65 45.61
N TYR A 3 29.02 15.60 45.70
CA TYR A 3 28.25 15.10 44.58
C TYR A 3 27.04 16.00 44.36
N LEU A 4 26.94 16.58 43.15
CA LEU A 4 25.73 17.24 42.66
C LEU A 4 24.74 16.15 42.24
N SER A 5 23.64 16.02 42.98
CA SER A 5 22.50 15.18 42.60
C SER A 5 21.77 15.82 41.42
N LEU A 6 21.80 15.13 40.26
CA LEU A 6 20.97 15.46 39.11
C LEU A 6 19.50 15.22 39.47
N ARG A 7 18.73 16.31 39.47
CA ARG A 7 17.27 16.33 39.56
C ARG A 7 16.71 15.50 38.39
N GLN A 8 16.16 14.33 38.65
CA GLN A 8 15.37 13.58 37.68
C GLN A 8 14.18 14.47 37.27
N HIS A 9 14.25 15.03 36.08
CA HIS A 9 13.05 15.42 35.36
C HIS A 9 12.52 14.14 34.74
N ASP A 10 11.34 13.71 35.19
CA ASP A 10 10.50 12.82 34.41
C ASP A 10 10.27 13.49 33.06
N VAL A 11 11.04 13.06 32.07
CA VAL A 11 10.74 13.36 30.67
C VAL A 11 9.53 12.49 30.35
N PRO A 12 8.36 13.06 30.04
CA PRO A 12 7.21 12.27 29.62
C PRO A 12 7.64 11.42 28.43
N ASN A 13 7.25 10.14 28.45
CA ASN A 13 7.49 9.24 27.34
C ASN A 13 6.88 9.90 26.08
N PRO A 14 7.61 10.08 24.96
CA PRO A 14 7.08 10.76 23.77
C PRO A 14 5.87 10.04 23.12
N LEU A 15 5.47 8.90 23.66
CA LEU A 15 4.27 8.15 23.32
C LEU A 15 3.01 8.58 24.11
N ASP A 16 3.15 9.39 25.16
CA ASP A 16 2.02 9.81 26.03
C ASP A 16 1.26 11.04 25.51
N THR A 17 1.62 11.55 24.32
CA THR A 17 0.82 12.58 23.63
C THR A 17 0.00 11.89 22.55
N GLN A 18 -1.16 11.34 22.90
CA GLN A 18 -2.08 10.70 21.96
C GLN A 18 -2.80 11.76 21.09
N GLY A 19 -2.02 12.56 20.36
CA GLY A 19 -2.48 13.28 19.19
C GLY A 19 -2.70 12.27 18.06
N SER A 20 -3.74 12.50 17.25
CA SER A 20 -3.95 11.70 16.04
C SER A 20 -2.68 11.71 15.18
N ILE A 21 -2.15 10.53 14.86
CA ILE A 21 -0.96 10.38 14.01
C ILE A 21 -1.26 11.04 12.68
N SER A 22 -0.43 12.00 12.25
CA SER A 22 -0.61 12.71 10.98
C SER A 22 -0.47 11.77 9.78
N LEU A 23 -0.94 12.19 8.60
CA LEU A 23 -0.77 11.42 7.36
C LEU A 23 0.70 11.05 7.09
N LEU A 24 1.63 11.99 7.36
CA LEU A 24 3.07 11.73 7.28
C LEU A 24 3.54 10.73 8.34
N GLY A 25 2.97 10.78 9.55
CA GLY A 25 3.23 9.77 10.58
C GLY A 25 2.78 8.37 10.13
N GLN A 26 1.64 8.26 9.45
CA GLN A 26 1.16 7.00 8.87
C GLN A 26 2.10 6.47 7.78
N MET A 27 2.70 7.35 6.97
CA MET A 27 3.74 6.94 6.00
C MET A 27 4.96 6.31 6.67
N ILE A 28 5.37 6.78 7.86
CA ILE A 28 6.49 6.20 8.60
C ILE A 28 6.17 4.77 9.03
N VAL A 29 4.94 4.54 9.53
CA VAL A 29 4.47 3.20 9.90
C VAL A 29 4.45 2.28 8.67
N LEU A 30 3.89 2.75 7.56
CA LEU A 30 3.85 2.01 6.29
C LEU A 30 5.23 1.65 5.75
N ASN A 31 6.20 2.56 5.85
CA ASN A 31 7.56 2.33 5.37
C ASN A 31 8.23 1.11 6.04
N ASN A 32 7.87 0.80 7.29
CA ASN A 32 8.35 -0.42 7.96
C ASN A 32 7.78 -1.68 7.32
N ILE A 33 6.51 -1.67 6.91
CA ILE A 33 5.89 -2.77 6.17
C ILE A 33 6.53 -2.91 4.79
N PHE A 34 6.69 -1.78 4.07
CA PHE A 34 7.29 -1.77 2.73
C PHE A 34 8.73 -2.26 2.70
N LYS A 35 9.51 -1.97 3.75
CA LYS A 35 10.86 -2.53 3.91
C LYS A 35 10.82 -4.06 3.95
N GLN A 36 9.87 -4.65 4.68
CA GLN A 36 9.73 -6.10 4.76
C GLN A 36 9.26 -6.71 3.44
N VAL A 37 8.31 -6.06 2.74
CA VAL A 37 7.88 -6.46 1.38
C VAL A 37 9.08 -6.47 0.43
N ASN A 38 9.90 -5.42 0.45
CA ASN A 38 11.07 -5.36 -0.41
C ASN A 38 12.10 -6.44 -0.07
N GLN A 39 12.33 -6.72 1.22
CA GLN A 39 13.20 -7.82 1.65
C GLN A 39 12.69 -9.18 1.17
N LEU A 40 11.38 -9.41 1.20
CA LEU A 40 10.77 -10.63 0.69
C LEU A 40 10.97 -10.76 -0.82
N ASN A 41 10.76 -9.68 -1.57
CA ASN A 41 10.95 -9.66 -3.02
C ASN A 41 12.41 -9.87 -3.43
N VAL A 42 13.37 -9.28 -2.70
CA VAL A 42 14.80 -9.53 -2.92
C VAL A 42 15.13 -11.01 -2.71
N LYS A 43 14.62 -11.62 -1.63
CA LYS A 43 14.80 -13.06 -1.39
C LYS A 43 14.16 -13.89 -2.52
N ALA A 44 12.95 -13.54 -2.95
CA ALA A 44 12.27 -14.22 -4.06
C ALA A 44 13.06 -14.14 -5.37
N ALA A 45 13.71 -13.00 -5.67
CA ALA A 45 14.54 -12.84 -6.86
C ALA A 45 15.89 -13.58 -6.78
N GLN A 46 16.36 -13.90 -5.57
CA GLN A 46 17.64 -14.58 -5.34
C GLN A 46 17.50 -16.10 -5.22
N ASP A 47 16.36 -16.59 -4.73
CA ASP A 47 16.10 -18.02 -4.64
C ASP A 47 15.83 -18.61 -6.03
N GLN A 48 16.47 -19.74 -6.32
CA GLN A 48 16.21 -20.53 -7.53
C GLN A 48 14.92 -21.36 -7.42
N ASP A 49 14.40 -21.53 -6.20
CA ASP A 49 13.17 -22.25 -5.97
C ASP A 49 11.97 -21.30 -6.11
N ASN A 50 11.13 -21.55 -7.12
CA ASN A 50 9.95 -20.74 -7.44
C ASN A 50 8.76 -21.06 -6.53
N THR A 51 9.02 -21.52 -5.30
CA THR A 51 7.99 -21.90 -4.34
C THR A 51 7.29 -20.64 -3.82
N PRO A 52 5.95 -20.54 -3.94
CA PRO A 52 5.21 -19.39 -3.45
C PRO A 52 5.38 -19.20 -1.94
N ARG A 53 5.80 -18.00 -1.52
CA ARG A 53 6.05 -17.65 -0.10
C ARG A 53 4.76 -17.29 0.64
N THR A 54 3.78 -18.18 0.58
CA THR A 54 2.40 -17.92 1.05
C THR A 54 2.34 -17.49 2.52
N VAL A 55 3.20 -18.05 3.39
CA VAL A 55 3.21 -17.71 4.83
C VAL A 55 3.70 -16.27 5.06
N ASP A 56 4.85 -15.91 4.50
CA ASP A 56 5.43 -14.56 4.63
C ASP A 56 4.48 -13.50 4.04
N VAL A 57 3.87 -13.81 2.89
CA VAL A 57 2.88 -12.96 2.23
C VAL A 57 1.66 -12.78 3.13
N GLN A 58 1.15 -13.85 3.73
CA GLN A 58 0.00 -13.78 4.64
C GLN A 58 0.29 -12.89 5.85
N GLU A 59 1.46 -13.00 6.46
CA GLU A 59 1.84 -12.19 7.62
C GLU A 59 1.90 -10.70 7.28
N LEU A 60 2.55 -10.34 6.16
CA LEU A 60 2.61 -8.95 5.70
C LEU A 60 1.25 -8.42 5.28
N THR A 61 0.39 -9.27 4.73
CA THR A 61 -0.98 -8.93 4.39
C THR A 61 -1.78 -8.57 5.63
N ILE A 62 -1.65 -9.35 6.72
CA ILE A 62 -2.30 -9.04 8.00
C ILE A 62 -1.80 -7.71 8.57
N GLN A 63 -0.51 -7.40 8.45
CA GLN A 63 0.04 -6.11 8.89
C GLN A 63 -0.52 -4.93 8.09
N LEU A 64 -0.69 -5.08 6.76
CA LEU A 64 -1.32 -4.07 5.91
C LEU A 64 -2.79 -3.85 6.30
N ASP A 65 -3.55 -4.94 6.51
CA ASP A 65 -4.97 -4.87 6.88
C ASP A 65 -5.15 -4.22 8.26
N ALA A 66 -4.29 -4.57 9.22
CA ALA A 66 -4.30 -3.96 10.55
C ALA A 66 -3.98 -2.47 10.50
N TRP A 67 -3.02 -2.07 9.65
CA TRP A 67 -2.71 -0.66 9.43
C TRP A 67 -3.92 0.09 8.84
N GLU A 68 -4.54 -0.44 7.78
CA GLU A 68 -5.70 0.20 7.14
C GLU A 68 -6.89 0.30 8.11
N ALA A 69 -7.16 -0.75 8.89
CA ALA A 69 -8.21 -0.77 9.90
C ALA A 69 -7.97 0.24 11.04
N SER A 70 -6.71 0.55 11.34
CA SER A 70 -6.33 1.51 12.38
C SER A 70 -6.53 2.97 11.95
N LEU A 71 -6.71 3.24 10.66
CA LEU A 71 -6.87 4.59 10.16
C LEU A 71 -8.22 5.17 10.57
N PRO A 72 -8.24 6.43 11.06
CA PRO A 72 -9.49 7.15 11.28
C PRO A 72 -10.17 7.43 9.93
N ASP A 73 -11.50 7.58 9.95
CA ASP A 73 -12.31 7.68 8.72
C ASP A 73 -11.87 8.82 7.79
N TYR A 74 -11.40 9.94 8.34
CA TYR A 74 -10.94 11.09 7.55
C TYR A 74 -9.61 10.85 6.82
N MET A 75 -8.86 9.79 7.16
CA MET A 75 -7.61 9.42 6.50
C MET A 75 -7.79 8.33 5.43
N ARG A 76 -8.95 7.67 5.39
CA ARG A 76 -9.20 6.55 4.47
C ARG A 76 -9.27 6.99 3.02
N ASP A 77 -8.98 6.09 2.10
CA ASP A 77 -9.16 6.34 0.67
C ASP A 77 -10.64 6.55 0.36
N SER A 78 -10.98 7.79 0.04
CA SER A 78 -12.29 8.18 -0.44
C SER A 78 -12.20 9.47 -1.24
N PRO A 79 -13.10 9.71 -2.21
CA PRO A 79 -13.13 10.97 -2.96
C PRO A 79 -13.27 12.20 -2.05
N SER A 80 -14.08 12.09 -0.98
CA SER A 80 -14.26 13.18 -0.02
C SER A 80 -12.99 13.51 0.76
N ASN A 81 -12.23 12.49 1.17
CA ASN A 81 -10.98 12.72 1.90
C ASN A 81 -9.89 13.26 0.97
N LEU A 82 -9.79 12.76 -0.26
CA LEU A 82 -8.88 13.31 -1.27
C LEU A 82 -9.13 14.81 -1.47
N ALA A 83 -10.39 15.21 -1.70
CA ALA A 83 -10.76 16.61 -1.85
C ALA A 83 -10.50 17.44 -0.57
N HIS A 84 -10.76 16.87 0.60
CA HIS A 84 -10.51 17.52 1.89
C HIS A 84 -9.02 17.82 2.11
N TYR A 85 -8.13 16.86 1.82
CA TYR A 85 -6.69 17.07 1.90
C TYR A 85 -6.19 17.99 0.78
N ALA A 86 -6.76 17.93 -0.42
CA ALA A 86 -6.44 18.84 -1.52
C ALA A 86 -6.69 20.31 -1.13
N ALA A 87 -7.84 20.59 -0.51
CA ALA A 87 -8.20 21.94 -0.03
C ALA A 87 -7.23 22.50 1.03
N GLN A 88 -6.45 21.63 1.68
CA GLN A 88 -5.42 22.00 2.67
C GLN A 88 -4.01 22.02 2.09
N GLY A 89 -3.85 21.83 0.78
CA GLY A 89 -2.54 21.73 0.11
C GLY A 89 -1.81 20.40 0.36
N LEU A 90 -2.51 19.38 0.86
CA LEU A 90 -1.97 18.07 1.22
C LEU A 90 -2.40 16.96 0.23
N GLY A 91 -3.14 17.29 -0.82
CA GLY A 91 -3.67 16.34 -1.80
C GLY A 91 -2.61 15.42 -2.41
N ARG A 92 -1.47 15.98 -2.84
CA ARG A 92 -0.34 15.18 -3.37
C ARG A 92 0.22 14.19 -2.37
N ILE A 93 0.28 14.55 -1.08
CA ILE A 93 0.78 13.65 -0.03
C ILE A 93 -0.21 12.52 0.18
N PHE A 94 -1.52 12.82 0.23
CA PHE A 94 -2.57 11.83 0.33
C PHE A 94 -2.53 10.83 -0.83
N ALA A 95 -2.45 11.32 -2.07
CA ALA A 95 -2.31 10.46 -3.23
C ALA A 95 -1.03 9.60 -3.16
N ALA A 96 0.10 10.17 -2.76
CA ALA A 96 1.36 9.42 -2.63
C ALA A 96 1.29 8.29 -1.59
N VAL A 97 0.61 8.49 -0.46
CA VAL A 97 0.40 7.45 0.55
C VAL A 97 -0.33 6.25 -0.07
N TYR A 98 -1.45 6.52 -0.73
CA TYR A 98 -2.29 5.48 -1.32
C TYR A 98 -1.67 4.79 -2.52
N LEU A 99 -1.02 5.54 -3.41
CA LEU A 99 -0.22 4.97 -4.49
C LEU A 99 0.88 4.03 -3.96
N GLY A 100 1.53 4.40 -2.84
CA GLY A 100 2.49 3.54 -2.17
C GLY A 100 1.87 2.21 -1.73
N ILE A 101 0.76 2.26 -0.99
CA ILE A 101 0.10 1.05 -0.47
C ILE A 101 -0.31 0.11 -1.60
N TYR A 102 -0.95 0.66 -2.63
CA TYR A 102 -1.40 -0.16 -3.76
C TYR A 102 -0.22 -0.77 -4.50
N HIS A 103 0.83 0.02 -4.75
CA HIS A 103 2.03 -0.47 -5.43
C HIS A 103 2.72 -1.60 -4.64
N TYR A 104 2.97 -1.41 -3.34
CA TYR A 104 3.62 -2.44 -2.52
C TYR A 104 2.72 -3.65 -2.30
N GLY A 105 1.41 -3.45 -2.21
CA GLY A 105 0.43 -4.53 -2.19
C GLY A 105 0.47 -5.37 -3.46
N GLN A 106 0.56 -4.73 -4.63
CA GLN A 106 0.78 -5.43 -5.90
C GLN A 106 2.09 -6.22 -5.86
N LEU A 107 3.22 -5.59 -5.49
CA LEU A 107 4.51 -6.28 -5.43
C LEU A 107 4.52 -7.50 -4.50
N LEU A 108 3.83 -7.41 -3.36
CA LEU A 108 3.70 -8.50 -2.40
C LEU A 108 2.95 -9.71 -2.97
N MET A 109 1.95 -9.45 -3.82
CA MET A 109 0.98 -10.46 -4.28
C MET A 109 1.14 -10.82 -5.77
N TYR A 110 2.03 -10.15 -6.50
CA TYR A 110 2.16 -10.28 -7.96
C TYR A 110 2.43 -11.73 -8.39
N GLN A 111 3.24 -12.46 -7.62
CA GLN A 111 3.58 -13.87 -7.91
C GLN A 111 2.34 -14.77 -7.97
N PHE A 112 1.24 -14.41 -7.30
CA PHE A 112 0.03 -15.24 -7.27
C PHE A 112 -0.89 -15.04 -8.48
N LEU A 113 -0.65 -14.02 -9.32
CA LEU A 113 -1.42 -13.84 -10.56
C LEU A 113 -1.30 -15.05 -11.49
N HIS A 114 -0.11 -15.64 -11.60
CA HIS A 114 0.10 -16.85 -12.39
C HIS A 114 -0.52 -18.10 -11.75
N HIS A 115 -0.70 -18.09 -10.42
CA HIS A 115 -1.26 -19.21 -9.66
C HIS A 115 -2.77 -19.10 -9.44
N ASP A 116 -3.45 -18.15 -10.08
CA ASP A 116 -4.89 -17.93 -9.91
C ASP A 116 -5.74 -19.15 -10.33
N ALA A 117 -5.22 -19.96 -11.26
CA ALA A 117 -5.83 -21.23 -11.67
C ALA A 117 -5.58 -22.40 -10.69
N SER A 118 -4.89 -22.18 -9.56
CA SER A 118 -4.65 -23.23 -8.59
C SER A 118 -5.87 -23.44 -7.69
N ASN A 119 -6.20 -24.69 -7.35
CA ASN A 119 -7.30 -25.02 -6.42
C ASN A 119 -7.03 -24.59 -4.96
N ASN A 120 -6.08 -23.69 -4.71
CA ASN A 120 -5.72 -23.20 -3.38
C ASN A 120 -6.40 -21.86 -3.09
N PRO A 121 -7.37 -21.80 -2.16
CA PRO A 121 -8.11 -20.58 -1.83
C PRO A 121 -7.23 -19.40 -1.41
N THR A 122 -6.12 -19.65 -0.72
CA THR A 122 -5.20 -18.59 -0.26
C THR A 122 -4.51 -17.90 -1.43
N THR A 123 -4.09 -18.66 -2.44
CA THR A 123 -3.44 -18.10 -3.63
C THR A 123 -4.41 -17.31 -4.49
N SER A 124 -5.65 -17.80 -4.65
CA SER A 124 -6.71 -17.07 -5.36
C SER A 124 -7.06 -15.77 -4.63
N HIS A 125 -7.13 -15.78 -3.30
CA HIS A 125 -7.33 -14.57 -2.51
C HIS A 125 -6.21 -13.53 -2.73
N PHE A 126 -4.94 -13.95 -2.79
CA PHE A 126 -3.84 -13.03 -3.08
C PHE A 126 -3.85 -12.53 -4.52
N SER A 127 -4.16 -13.38 -5.50
CA SER A 127 -4.35 -12.96 -6.89
C SER A 127 -5.41 -11.87 -6.97
N GLN A 128 -6.58 -12.11 -6.36
CA GLN A 128 -7.69 -11.16 -6.38
C GLN A 128 -7.30 -9.84 -5.72
N ARG A 129 -6.61 -9.87 -4.58
CA ARG A 129 -6.11 -8.65 -3.93
C ARG A 129 -5.11 -7.89 -4.79
N CYS A 130 -4.24 -8.59 -5.53
CA CYS A 130 -3.32 -7.96 -6.48
C CYS A 130 -4.08 -7.20 -7.57
N LYS A 131 -5.12 -7.81 -8.14
CA LYS A 131 -6.01 -7.17 -9.13
C LYS A 131 -6.69 -5.93 -8.55
N THR A 132 -7.28 -6.03 -7.36
CA THR A 132 -7.91 -4.89 -6.67
C THR A 132 -6.93 -3.76 -6.40
N PHE A 133 -5.68 -4.05 -6.01
CA PHE A 133 -4.68 -3.00 -5.84
C PHE A 133 -4.31 -2.32 -7.15
N ALA A 134 -4.20 -3.05 -8.26
CA ALA A 134 -3.97 -2.46 -9.57
C ALA A 134 -5.12 -1.53 -10.01
N GLU A 135 -6.36 -1.95 -9.80
CA GLU A 135 -7.56 -1.13 -10.07
C GLU A 135 -7.59 0.15 -9.23
N LYS A 136 -7.35 0.02 -7.91
CA LYS A 136 -7.27 1.16 -7.00
C LYS A 136 -6.13 2.11 -7.35
N LEU A 137 -4.98 1.59 -7.77
CA LEU A 137 -3.84 2.42 -8.21
C LEU A 137 -4.23 3.26 -9.41
N CYS A 138 -4.79 2.65 -10.46
CA CYS A 138 -5.25 3.38 -11.65
C CYS A 138 -6.31 4.42 -11.27
N SER A 139 -7.31 4.04 -10.46
CA SER A 139 -8.37 4.93 -9.99
C SER A 139 -7.83 6.14 -9.21
N MET A 140 -6.87 5.93 -8.32
CA MET A 140 -6.21 7.00 -7.57
C MET A 140 -5.43 7.94 -8.48
N VAL A 141 -4.73 7.43 -9.50
CA VAL A 141 -4.03 8.27 -10.48
C VAL A 141 -5.03 9.17 -11.23
N TYR A 142 -6.14 8.61 -11.73
CA TYR A 142 -7.17 9.40 -12.40
C TYR A 142 -7.81 10.44 -11.46
N ALA A 143 -8.19 10.03 -10.24
CA ALA A 143 -8.76 10.94 -9.26
C ALA A 143 -7.80 12.08 -8.88
N ALA A 144 -6.50 11.79 -8.79
CA ALA A 144 -5.47 12.78 -8.49
C ALA A 144 -5.25 13.77 -9.64
N LEU A 145 -5.42 13.34 -10.90
CA LEU A 145 -5.37 14.21 -12.09
C LEU A 145 -6.62 15.09 -12.22
N ASP A 146 -7.77 14.57 -11.84
CA ASP A 146 -9.05 15.29 -11.90
C ASP A 146 -9.28 16.23 -10.70
N THR A 147 -8.48 16.09 -9.63
CA THR A 147 -8.58 16.92 -8.42
C THR A 147 -7.47 17.98 -8.36
N PRO A 148 -7.78 19.28 -8.44
CA PRO A 148 -6.78 20.34 -8.37
C PRO A 148 -5.92 20.24 -7.09
N GLY A 149 -4.61 20.33 -7.23
CA GLY A 149 -3.68 20.24 -6.10
C GLY A 149 -3.32 18.80 -5.67
N CYS A 150 -3.77 17.79 -6.43
CA CYS A 150 -3.41 16.38 -6.21
C CYS A 150 -2.42 15.82 -7.24
N ASP A 151 -1.93 16.63 -8.19
CA ASP A 151 -1.15 16.12 -9.34
C ASP A 151 0.06 15.25 -8.92
N VAL A 152 0.10 14.03 -9.44
CA VAL A 152 1.15 13.02 -9.18
C VAL A 152 2.03 12.79 -10.40
N LEU A 153 2.50 13.88 -11.02
CA LEU A 153 3.24 13.86 -12.30
C LEU A 153 4.76 13.64 -12.14
N TYR A 154 5.18 12.71 -11.29
CA TYR A 154 6.60 12.37 -11.08
C TYR A 154 6.93 10.96 -11.58
N ASN A 155 8.17 10.73 -12.01
CA ASN A 155 8.59 9.51 -12.72
C ASN A 155 8.20 8.20 -12.01
N MET A 156 8.23 8.17 -10.68
CA MET A 156 7.84 6.99 -9.92
C MET A 156 6.37 6.58 -10.17
N VAL A 157 5.46 7.54 -10.35
CA VAL A 157 4.06 7.25 -10.68
C VAL A 157 3.95 6.58 -12.05
N GLY A 158 4.74 7.02 -13.02
CA GLY A 158 4.85 6.35 -14.32
C GLY A 158 5.30 4.89 -14.18
N HIS A 159 6.33 4.63 -13.36
CA HIS A 159 6.82 3.28 -13.12
C HIS A 159 5.77 2.36 -12.48
N ILE A 160 5.10 2.81 -11.41
CA ILE A 160 4.09 1.99 -10.72
C ILE A 160 2.82 1.79 -11.56
N LEU A 161 2.46 2.77 -12.41
CA LEU A 161 1.34 2.66 -13.33
C LEU A 161 1.59 1.61 -14.42
N VAL A 162 2.82 1.51 -14.92
CA VAL A 162 3.21 0.44 -15.84
C VAL A 162 3.02 -0.93 -15.18
N ILE A 163 3.41 -1.09 -13.91
CA ILE A 163 3.22 -2.34 -13.16
C ILE A 163 1.73 -2.64 -12.95
N ALA A 164 0.91 -1.64 -12.59
CA ALA A 164 -0.55 -1.84 -12.54
C ALA A 164 -1.15 -2.24 -13.89
N SER A 165 -0.65 -1.66 -14.98
CA SER A 165 -1.09 -2.01 -16.33
C SER A 165 -0.77 -3.47 -16.69
N THR A 166 0.36 -4.03 -16.23
CA THR A 166 0.65 -5.46 -16.48
C THR A 166 -0.32 -6.38 -15.74
N VAL A 167 -0.75 -6.01 -14.53
CA VAL A 167 -1.81 -6.73 -13.80
C VAL A 167 -3.14 -6.63 -14.56
N GLN A 168 -3.51 -5.45 -15.05
CA GLN A 168 -4.75 -5.28 -15.82
C GLN A 168 -4.73 -6.08 -17.12
N ILE A 169 -3.63 -6.05 -17.87
CA ILE A 169 -3.47 -6.88 -19.08
C ILE A 169 -3.57 -8.37 -18.74
N HIS A 170 -2.94 -8.82 -17.64
CA HIS A 170 -3.09 -10.20 -17.18
C HIS A 170 -4.56 -10.55 -16.90
N THR A 171 -5.28 -9.71 -16.17
CA THR A 171 -6.71 -9.88 -15.90
C THR A 171 -7.52 -9.93 -17.19
N LEU A 172 -7.31 -9.00 -18.13
CA LEU A 172 -8.02 -8.97 -19.41
C LEU A 172 -7.82 -10.23 -20.25
N LEU A 173 -6.63 -10.83 -20.18
CA LEU A 173 -6.27 -11.99 -21.00
C LEU A 173 -6.68 -13.33 -20.38
N PHE A 174 -6.75 -13.41 -19.05
CA PHE A 174 -6.87 -14.69 -18.34
C PHE A 174 -8.02 -14.78 -17.33
N ALA A 175 -8.76 -13.70 -17.07
CA ALA A 175 -9.93 -13.79 -16.20
C ALA A 175 -11.10 -14.47 -16.92
N ASP A 176 -11.79 -15.36 -16.21
CA ASP A 176 -13.01 -16.03 -16.68
C ASP A 176 -14.30 -15.24 -16.33
N ASN A 177 -14.17 -14.18 -15.54
CA ASN A 177 -15.27 -13.37 -15.03
C ASN A 177 -15.40 -12.04 -15.79
N SER A 178 -16.61 -11.76 -16.31
CA SER A 178 -16.89 -10.52 -17.05
C SER A 178 -16.69 -9.25 -16.24
N ASP A 179 -16.94 -9.29 -14.93
CA ASP A 179 -16.81 -8.11 -14.07
C ASP A 179 -15.33 -7.75 -13.84
N GLU A 180 -14.48 -8.76 -13.68
CA GLU A 180 -13.01 -8.56 -13.61
C GLU A 180 -12.46 -8.03 -14.93
N ILE A 181 -12.96 -8.53 -16.07
CA ILE A 181 -12.60 -8.01 -17.38
C ILE A 181 -13.02 -6.55 -17.54
N ALA A 182 -14.21 -6.18 -17.05
CA ALA A 182 -14.72 -4.81 -17.13
C ALA A 182 -13.90 -3.84 -16.27
N ALA A 183 -13.54 -4.23 -15.04
CA ALA A 183 -12.71 -3.43 -14.14
C ALA A 183 -11.27 -3.23 -14.63
N ALA A 184 -10.81 -4.11 -15.52
CA ALA A 184 -9.45 -4.06 -16.06
C ALA A 184 -9.28 -3.22 -17.34
N ARG A 185 -10.38 -2.70 -17.91
CA ARG A 185 -10.37 -1.83 -19.09
C ARG A 185 -10.15 -0.37 -18.73
#